data_AF-A0AA38XFN6-F1
#
_entry.id   AF-A0AA38XFN6-F1
#
_cell.length_a   1.000
_cell.length_b   1.000
_cell.length_c   1.000
_cell.angle_alpha   90.00
_cell.angle_beta   90.00
_cell.angle_gamma   90.00
#
_symmetry.space_group_name_H-M   'P 1'
#
loop_
_entity.id
_entity.type
_entity.pdbx_description
1 polymer ?
#
loop_
_entity_poly.entity_id
_entity_poly.type
_entity_poly.pdbx_seq_one_letter_code
_entity_poly.pdbx_strand_id
1 'polypeptide(L)'
;MSSTSWRNQHSECPEENGHSSTSLTVLQKAIVYGHIAIFCELLNQGADVNATCKDYGSALGIAVQCEQLGMLQLLLNKNADLTKRDRKDRNILWRAVHKRRKDLVRILLEHGVETEEQALAEAKYYGDAEIIALLKT
;
A
#
# COMPACT_ATOMS: atom_id res chain seq x y z
N MET A 1 34.93 -13.13 -9.49
CA MET A 1 33.54 -13.34 -9.95
C MET A 1 32.66 -13.40 -8.71
N SER A 2 32.36 -12.24 -8.13
CA SER A 2 31.52 -12.17 -6.93
C SER A 2 30.15 -11.71 -7.37
N SER A 3 29.25 -12.67 -7.53
CA SER A 3 27.83 -12.46 -7.76
C SER A 3 27.29 -11.67 -6.58
N THR A 4 27.01 -10.39 -6.77
CA THR A 4 26.51 -9.49 -5.72
C THR A 4 25.16 -10.02 -5.27
N SER A 5 25.17 -10.74 -4.15
CA SER A 5 24.03 -11.38 -3.52
C SER A 5 23.17 -10.32 -2.84
N TRP A 6 22.39 -9.57 -3.63
CA TRP A 6 21.29 -8.75 -3.11
C TRP A 6 20.06 -9.61 -2.75
N ARG A 7 20.09 -10.91 -3.05
CA ARG A 7 18.94 -11.81 -3.05
C ARG A 7 18.33 -12.16 -1.69
N ASN A 8 18.98 -11.95 -0.55
CA ASN A 8 18.54 -12.61 0.70
C ASN A 8 18.75 -11.84 2.01
N GLN A 9 18.80 -10.50 2.03
CA GLN A 9 19.03 -9.76 3.29
C GLN A 9 18.12 -8.55 3.58
N HIS A 10 17.10 -8.25 2.78
CA HIS A 10 16.31 -7.02 2.98
C HIS A 10 14.79 -7.21 2.99
N SER A 11 14.31 -8.28 3.63
CA SER A 11 12.92 -8.33 4.10
C SER A 11 12.66 -7.36 5.26
N GLU A 12 13.72 -6.77 5.84
CA GLU A 12 13.66 -5.74 6.87
C GLU A 12 14.52 -4.54 6.46
N CYS A 13 13.95 -3.34 6.59
CA CYS A 13 14.63 -2.08 6.30
C CYS A 13 15.83 -1.92 7.26
N PRO A 14 17.05 -1.63 6.78
CA PRO A 14 18.20 -1.45 7.66
C PRO A 14 17.99 -0.25 8.59
N GLU A 15 18.23 -0.46 9.88
CA GLU A 15 18.20 0.57 10.91
C GLU A 15 19.43 1.47 10.76
N GLU A 16 19.35 2.53 9.94
CA GLU A 16 20.38 3.57 9.94
C GLU A 16 19.95 4.76 10.82
N ASN A 17 20.69 4.87 11.92
CA ASN A 17 20.71 5.92 12.92
C ASN A 17 20.43 7.35 12.38
N GLY A 18 19.48 8.02 13.04
CA GLY A 18 19.83 9.27 13.70
C GLY A 18 19.71 10.58 12.94
N HIS A 19 19.02 10.67 11.80
CA HIS A 19 18.45 11.94 11.31
C HIS A 19 17.15 11.64 10.57
N SER A 20 16.06 12.36 10.90
CA SER A 20 14.71 12.18 10.35
C SER A 20 14.70 12.17 8.82
N SER A 21 14.90 10.98 8.27
CA SER A 21 14.81 10.65 6.86
C SER A 21 14.00 9.36 6.83
N THR A 22 12.81 9.47 6.28
CA THR A 22 11.86 8.37 6.20
C THR A 22 12.54 7.13 5.63
N SER A 23 12.47 6.00 6.34
CA SER A 23 13.12 4.72 5.99
C SER A 23 12.44 4.01 4.81
N LEU A 24 12.25 4.72 3.70
CA LEU A 24 11.61 4.21 2.48
C LEU A 24 12.56 3.34 1.68
N THR A 25 12.09 2.16 1.26
CA THR A 25 12.81 1.33 0.29
C THR A 25 12.83 1.99 -1.10
N VAL A 26 13.75 1.57 -1.98
CA VAL A 26 13.85 2.10 -3.35
C VAL A 26 12.54 1.89 -4.12
N LEU A 27 11.88 0.73 -3.92
CA LEU A 27 10.58 0.42 -4.50
C LEU A 27 9.49 1.40 -4.03
N GLN A 28 9.49 1.73 -2.73
CA GLN A 28 8.52 2.65 -2.16
C GLN A 28 8.74 4.09 -2.61
N LYS A 29 9.99 4.53 -2.77
CA LYS A 29 10.29 5.84 -3.39
C LYS A 29 9.70 5.92 -4.79
N ALA A 30 9.83 4.86 -5.60
CA ALA A 30 9.22 4.83 -6.93
C ALA A 30 7.69 5.01 -6.87
N ILE A 31 7.02 4.44 -5.87
CA ILE A 31 5.58 4.65 -5.62
C ILE A 31 5.30 6.10 -5.19
N VAL A 32 6.02 6.63 -4.21
CA VAL A 32 5.80 8.00 -3.71
C VAL A 32 5.92 9.03 -4.85
N TYR A 33 6.90 8.88 -5.74
CA TYR A 33 7.09 9.75 -6.89
C TYR A 33 6.23 9.39 -8.11
N GLY A 34 5.45 8.30 -8.07
CA GLY A 34 4.60 7.86 -9.18
C GLY A 34 5.35 7.30 -10.39
N HIS A 35 6.60 6.87 -10.20
CA HIS A 35 7.47 6.36 -11.25
C HIS A 35 7.16 4.88 -11.56
N ILE A 36 6.05 4.63 -12.26
CA ILE A 36 5.58 3.28 -12.63
C ILE A 36 6.66 2.48 -13.37
N ALA A 37 7.37 3.10 -14.32
CA ALA A 37 8.42 2.40 -15.08
C ALA A 37 9.56 1.89 -14.18
N ILE A 38 10.00 2.72 -13.22
CA ILE A 38 11.04 2.34 -12.25
C ILE A 38 10.52 1.24 -11.34
N PHE A 39 9.27 1.35 -10.88
CA PHE A 39 8.65 0.31 -10.06
C PHE A 39 8.60 -1.05 -10.79
N CYS A 40 8.18 -1.07 -12.06
CA CYS A 40 8.19 -2.29 -12.88
C CYS A 40 9.59 -2.88 -13.03
N GLU A 41 10.59 -2.05 -13.28
CA GLU A 41 11.97 -2.48 -13.44
C GLU A 41 12.53 -3.08 -12.14
N LEU A 42 12.23 -2.48 -10.99
CA LEU A 42 12.61 -3.03 -9.68
C LEU A 42 11.97 -4.39 -9.42
N LEU A 43 10.70 -4.58 -9.78
CA LEU A 43 10.04 -5.89 -9.69
C LEU A 43 10.69 -6.92 -10.62
N ASN A 44 11.06 -6.54 -11.85
CA ASN A 44 11.77 -7.42 -12.78
C ASN A 44 13.15 -7.82 -12.25
N GLN A 45 13.80 -6.93 -11.49
CA GLN A 45 15.03 -7.19 -10.77
C GLN A 45 14.80 -7.98 -9.48
N GLY A 46 13.60 -8.50 -9.21
CA GLY A 46 13.32 -9.36 -8.05
C GLY A 46 13.08 -8.62 -6.75
N ALA A 47 12.74 -7.33 -6.78
CA ALA A 47 12.27 -6.62 -5.60
C ALA A 47 10.97 -7.25 -5.06
N ASP A 48 10.86 -7.34 -3.74
CA ASP A 48 9.65 -7.81 -3.09
C ASP A 48 8.55 -6.75 -3.16
N VAL A 49 7.44 -7.09 -3.83
CA VAL A 49 6.23 -6.25 -3.95
C VAL A 49 5.61 -5.95 -2.58
N ASN A 50 5.83 -6.82 -1.60
CA ASN A 50 5.27 -6.75 -0.25
C ASN A 50 6.21 -6.11 0.76
N ALA A 51 7.34 -5.56 0.32
CA ALA A 51 8.28 -4.87 1.19
C ALA A 51 7.58 -3.79 2.03
N THR A 52 7.72 -3.90 3.34
CA THR A 52 7.16 -2.95 4.31
C THR A 52 8.24 -2.05 4.90
N CYS A 53 7.90 -0.79 5.17
CA CYS A 53 8.76 0.10 5.96
C CYS A 53 8.05 0.56 7.24
N LYS A 54 8.86 1.01 8.20
CA LYS A 54 8.39 1.39 9.53
C LYS A 54 7.36 2.52 9.47
N ASP A 55 7.55 3.50 8.59
CA ASP A 55 6.79 4.75 8.58
C ASP A 55 5.54 4.72 7.70
N TYR A 56 5.60 4.06 6.55
CA TYR A 56 4.50 4.10 5.56
C TYR A 56 3.76 2.77 5.39
N GLY A 57 4.28 1.68 5.97
CA GLY A 57 3.71 0.34 5.85
C GLY A 57 4.07 -0.32 4.52
N SER A 58 3.10 -0.96 3.88
CA SER A 58 3.28 -1.68 2.61
C SER A 58 3.27 -0.76 1.39
N ALA A 59 3.86 -1.22 0.28
CA ALA A 59 3.78 -0.58 -1.04
C ALA A 59 2.33 -0.22 -1.44
N LEU A 60 1.39 -1.13 -1.19
CA LEU A 60 -0.05 -0.93 -1.40
C LEU A 60 -0.60 0.21 -0.54
N GLY A 61 -0.20 0.26 0.75
CA GLY A 61 -0.54 1.33 1.67
C GLY A 61 -0.12 2.72 1.18
N ILE A 62 1.03 2.81 0.52
CA ILE A 62 1.55 4.05 -0.07
C ILE A 62 0.76 4.43 -1.32
N ALA A 63 0.49 3.48 -2.21
CA ALA A 63 -0.29 3.76 -3.42
C ALA A 63 -1.70 4.30 -3.09
N VAL A 64 -2.35 3.75 -2.06
CA VAL A 64 -3.64 4.27 -1.55
C VAL A 64 -3.46 5.65 -0.88
N GLN A 65 -2.40 5.85 -0.10
CA GLN A 65 -2.11 7.14 0.54
C GLN A 65 -1.86 8.27 -0.47
N CYS A 66 -1.19 7.95 -1.57
CA CYS A 66 -0.88 8.85 -2.68
C CYS A 66 -2.01 8.90 -3.74
N GLU A 67 -3.09 8.13 -3.54
CA GLU A 67 -4.28 8.08 -4.42
C GLU A 67 -3.95 7.71 -5.88
N GLN A 68 -2.92 6.88 -6.07
CA GLN A 68 -2.41 6.48 -7.38
C GLN A 68 -3.11 5.22 -7.88
N LEU A 69 -4.20 5.40 -8.64
CA LEU A 69 -4.99 4.28 -9.19
C LEU A 69 -4.17 3.33 -10.07
N GLY A 70 -3.32 3.87 -10.96
CA GLY A 70 -2.49 3.05 -11.85
C GLY A 70 -1.48 2.19 -11.07
N MET A 71 -0.86 2.75 -10.03
CA MET A 71 0.05 2.01 -9.17
C MET A 71 -0.68 0.99 -8.31
N LEU A 72 -1.86 1.34 -7.79
CA LEU A 72 -2.70 0.42 -7.04
C LEU A 72 -3.06 -0.81 -7.90
N GLN A 73 -3.57 -0.61 -9.11
CA GLN A 73 -3.91 -1.70 -10.01
C GLN A 73 -2.69 -2.57 -10.34
N LEU A 74 -1.53 -1.95 -10.57
CA LEU A 74 -0.30 -2.69 -10.83
C LEU A 74 0.12 -3.55 -9.63
N LEU A 75 0.05 -3.01 -8.41
CA LEU A 75 0.36 -3.74 -7.18
C LEU A 75 -0.60 -4.91 -6.97
N LEU A 76 -1.90 -4.70 -7.20
CA LEU A 76 -2.90 -5.76 -7.10
C LEU A 76 -2.67 -6.86 -8.15
N ASN A 77 -2.35 -6.50 -9.39
CA ASN A 77 -1.97 -7.45 -10.45
C ASN A 77 -0.68 -8.23 -10.14
N LYS A 78 0.14 -7.73 -9.21
CA LYS A 78 1.36 -8.38 -8.72
C LYS A 78 1.13 -9.11 -7.39
N ASN A 79 -0.12 -9.40 -7.03
CA ASN A 79 -0.50 -10.12 -5.82
C ASN A 79 0.05 -9.46 -4.54
N ALA A 80 0.01 -8.13 -4.49
CA ALA A 80 0.34 -7.40 -3.27
C ALA A 80 -0.56 -7.87 -2.10
N ASP A 81 0.05 -7.99 -0.93
CA ASP A 81 -0.59 -8.48 0.29
C ASP A 81 -1.59 -7.44 0.82
N LEU A 82 -2.87 -7.80 0.74
CA LEU A 82 -4.01 -7.02 1.19
C LEU A 82 -4.26 -7.15 2.70
N THR A 83 -3.66 -8.14 3.35
CA THR A 83 -3.85 -8.44 4.78
C THR A 83 -3.03 -7.51 5.69
N LYS A 84 -2.11 -6.74 5.11
CA LYS A 84 -1.27 -5.81 5.87
C LYS A 84 -2.11 -4.73 6.53
N ARG A 85 -1.93 -4.61 7.85
CA ARG A 85 -2.57 -3.60 8.69
C ARG A 85 -1.62 -2.46 9.02
N ASP A 86 -2.19 -1.30 9.29
CA ASP A 86 -1.41 -0.15 9.76
C ASP A 86 -1.14 -0.19 11.28
N ARG A 87 -0.44 0.82 11.81
CA ARG A 87 -0.08 0.91 13.23
C ARG A 87 -1.28 0.95 14.19
N LYS A 88 -2.50 1.18 13.70
CA LYS A 88 -3.74 1.16 14.49
C LYS A 88 -4.58 -0.09 14.20
N ASP A 89 -3.97 -1.12 13.63
CA ASP A 89 -4.60 -2.39 13.28
C ASP A 89 -5.71 -2.27 12.21
N ARG A 90 -5.67 -1.20 11.41
CA ARG A 90 -6.68 -0.94 10.37
C ARG A 90 -6.24 -1.54 9.05
N ASN A 91 -7.19 -2.11 8.33
CA ASN A 91 -6.96 -2.65 6.99
C ASN A 91 -6.78 -1.54 5.92
N ILE A 92 -6.40 -1.94 4.71
CA ILE A 92 -6.19 -1.02 3.58
C ILE A 92 -7.47 -0.30 3.14
N LEU A 93 -8.63 -0.96 3.29
CA LEU A 93 -9.94 -0.41 2.93
C LEU A 93 -10.28 0.81 3.77
N TRP A 94 -10.00 0.76 5.08
CA TRP A 94 -10.18 1.91 5.98
C TRP A 94 -9.44 3.15 5.45
N ARG A 95 -8.23 3.00 4.92
CA ARG A 95 -7.44 4.12 4.39
C ARG A 95 -8.10 4.72 3.14
N ALA A 96 -8.63 3.89 2.25
CA ALA A 96 -9.36 4.36 1.07
C ALA A 96 -10.65 5.13 1.45
N VAL A 97 -11.36 4.65 2.49
CA VAL A 97 -12.54 5.31 3.06
C VAL A 97 -12.18 6.65 3.71
N HIS A 98 -11.13 6.69 4.53
CA HIS A 98 -10.64 7.91 5.16
C HIS A 98 -10.23 8.98 4.14
N LYS A 99 -9.71 8.55 2.98
CA LYS A 99 -9.43 9.41 1.83
C LYS A 99 -10.67 9.82 1.05
N ARG A 100 -11.83 9.23 1.34
CA ARG A 100 -13.11 9.47 0.66
C ARG A 100 -13.04 9.19 -0.84
N ARG A 101 -12.21 8.22 -1.24
CA ARG A 101 -11.96 7.87 -2.63
C ARG A 101 -12.71 6.59 -3.00
N LYS A 102 -13.93 6.76 -3.52
CA LYS A 102 -14.80 5.65 -3.95
C LYS A 102 -14.16 4.69 -4.95
N ASP A 103 -13.32 5.18 -5.86
CA ASP A 103 -12.65 4.33 -6.84
C ASP A 103 -11.64 3.39 -6.17
N LEU A 104 -10.91 3.88 -5.15
CA LEU A 104 -10.01 3.05 -4.36
C LEU A 104 -10.80 2.01 -3.56
N VAL A 105 -11.91 2.41 -2.93
CA VAL A 105 -12.80 1.51 -2.18
C VAL A 105 -13.33 0.41 -3.10
N ARG A 106 -13.84 0.75 -4.28
CA ARG A 106 -14.37 -0.22 -5.25
C ARG A 106 -13.29 -1.22 -5.69
N ILE A 107 -12.12 -0.72 -6.11
CA ILE A 107 -11.02 -1.59 -6.56
C ILE A 107 -10.60 -2.56 -5.45
N LEU A 108 -10.49 -2.09 -4.21
CA LEU A 108 -10.10 -2.93 -3.08
C LEU A 108 -11.16 -4.00 -2.75
N LEU A 109 -12.46 -3.65 -2.80
CA LEU A 109 -13.55 -4.60 -2.60
C LEU A 109 -13.60 -5.66 -3.72
N GLU A 110 -13.39 -5.26 -4.98
CA GLU A 110 -13.32 -6.18 -6.13
C GLU A 110 -12.18 -7.21 -5.98
N HIS A 111 -11.11 -6.85 -5.27
CA HIS A 111 -9.99 -7.75 -4.98
C HIS A 111 -10.18 -8.54 -3.67
N GLY A 112 -11.38 -8.51 -3.08
CA GLY A 112 -11.74 -9.34 -1.93
C GLY A 112 -11.23 -8.82 -0.59
N VAL A 113 -10.93 -7.52 -0.46
CA VAL A 113 -10.61 -6.94 0.84
C VAL A 113 -11.87 -6.93 1.71
N GLU A 114 -11.78 -7.54 2.89
CA GLU A 114 -12.90 -7.61 3.83
C GLU A 114 -13.28 -6.22 4.35
N THR A 115 -14.59 -5.99 4.45
CA THR A 115 -15.11 -4.78 5.09
C THR A 115 -15.13 -4.95 6.60
N GLU A 116 -14.57 -3.99 7.32
CA GLU A 116 -14.56 -3.98 8.78
C GLU A 116 -15.43 -2.86 9.34
N GLU A 117 -15.90 -3.04 10.58
CA GLU A 117 -16.72 -2.06 11.28
C GLU A 117 -16.02 -0.70 11.40
N GLN A 118 -14.70 -0.68 11.57
CA GLN A 118 -13.91 0.55 11.61
C GLN A 118 -14.02 1.36 10.31
N ALA A 119 -13.96 0.70 9.14
CA ALA A 119 -14.08 1.38 7.85
C ALA A 119 -15.52 1.89 7.64
N LEU A 120 -16.52 1.11 8.06
CA LEU A 120 -17.91 1.52 8.00
C LEU A 120 -18.21 2.70 8.95
N ALA A 121 -17.65 2.70 10.15
CA ALA A 121 -17.78 3.78 11.13
C ALA A 121 -17.17 5.07 10.60
N GLU A 122 -16.00 5.00 9.97
CA GLU A 122 -15.34 6.14 9.32
C GLU A 122 -16.22 6.73 8.19
N ALA A 123 -16.76 5.88 7.31
CA ALA A 123 -17.65 6.31 6.23
C ALA A 123 -18.92 7.00 6.77
N LYS A 124 -19.49 6.48 7.86
CA LYS A 124 -20.63 7.08 8.56
C LYS A 124 -20.29 8.41 9.21
N TYR A 125 -19.12 8.52 9.81
CA TYR A 125 -18.64 9.76 10.44
C TYR A 125 -18.58 10.92 9.44
N TYR A 126 -18.11 10.65 8.22
CA TYR A 126 -18.07 11.65 7.13
C TYR A 126 -19.39 11.79 6.36
N GLY A 127 -20.34 10.89 6.55
CA GLY A 127 -21.63 10.91 5.84
C GLY A 127 -21.53 10.58 4.35
N ASP A 128 -20.48 9.88 3.89
CA ASP A 128 -20.33 9.48 2.48
C ASP A 128 -21.29 8.34 2.14
N ALA A 129 -22.53 8.68 1.78
CA ALA A 129 -23.58 7.72 1.46
C ALA A 129 -23.17 6.72 0.35
N GLU A 130 -22.41 7.16 -0.65
CA GLU A 130 -21.89 6.28 -1.71
C GLU A 130 -20.91 5.23 -1.17
N ILE A 131 -19.97 5.64 -0.31
CA ILE A 131 -19.00 4.71 0.28
C ILE A 131 -19.71 3.77 1.26
N ILE A 132 -20.66 4.27 2.05
CA ILE A 132 -21.47 3.44 2.94
C ILE A 132 -22.25 2.38 2.14
N ALA A 133 -22.75 2.71 0.96
CA ALA A 133 -23.43 1.75 0.09
C ALA A 133 -22.46 0.68 -0.44
N LEU A 134 -21.26 1.07 -0.87
CA LEU A 134 -20.21 0.16 -1.33
C LEU A 134 -19.72 -0.79 -0.21
N LEU A 135 -19.65 -0.32 1.03
CA LEU A 135 -19.21 -1.15 2.16
C LEU A 135 -20.28 -2.14 2.64
N LYS A 136 -21.51 -2.04 2.12
CA LYS A 136 -22.65 -2.90 2.52
C LYS A 136 -23.03 -3.93 1.46
N THR A 137 -22.42 -3.89 0.28
CA THR A 137 -22.60 -4.88 -0.79
C THR A 137 -21.79 -6.14 -0.48
#